data_AF-A0A497TVD8-F1
#
_entry.id   AF-A0A497TVD8-F1
#
_cell.length_a   1.000
_cell.length_b   1.000
_cell.length_c   1.000
_cell.angle_alpha   90.00
_cell.angle_beta   90.00
_cell.angle_gamma   90.00
#
_symmetry.space_group_name_H-M   'P 1'
#
loop_
_entity.id
_entity.type
_entity.pdbx_description
1 polymer ?
#
loop_
_entity_poly.entity_id
_entity_poly.type
_entity_poly.pdbx_seq_one_letter_code
_entity_poly.pdbx_strand_id
1 'polypeptide(L)'
;MLVPATRDRMMQGFTEDSVDTNEQLEKEGITGADEGQPDWYTITAGRSVAWPFVIDKIEESPWWGHGREAMQSTGISEFLWDYLHEGFPHPHNAYLQWTLDNGYIALAVVMLFYLSAIKASLSIFRDKRSDYFTAVGGIAFSLIAAQLIASVGSQSFYPRESAVTMLCAMFLMLRLFTQRKKMNKQFPDTRTKQEVDERLWLN
;
A
#
# COMPACT_ATOMS: atom_id res chain seq x y z
N MET A 1 23.79 -9.97 -13.10
CA MET A 1 24.93 -9.64 -12.22
C MET A 1 24.40 -8.71 -11.14
N LEU A 2 24.07 -9.23 -9.96
CA LEU A 2 23.72 -8.38 -8.81
C LEU A 2 25.02 -7.73 -8.34
N VAL A 3 25.05 -6.39 -8.32
CA VAL A 3 26.18 -5.63 -7.77
C VAL A 3 26.30 -5.99 -6.28
N PRO A 4 27.49 -6.30 -5.73
CA PRO A 4 27.65 -6.73 -4.34
C PRO A 4 26.89 -5.87 -3.33
N ALA A 5 26.93 -4.54 -3.50
CA ALA A 5 26.20 -3.59 -2.67
C ALA A 5 24.67 -3.79 -2.66
N THR A 6 24.05 -4.22 -3.78
CA THR A 6 22.60 -4.49 -3.84
C THR A 6 22.25 -5.76 -3.07
N ARG A 7 23.09 -6.81 -3.18
CA ARG A 7 22.92 -8.04 -2.41
C ARG A 7 23.03 -7.73 -0.92
N ASP A 8 24.05 -6.99 -0.52
CA ASP A 8 24.30 -6.70 0.89
C ASP A 8 23.18 -5.83 1.50
N ARG A 9 22.59 -4.92 0.71
CA ARG A 9 21.38 -4.18 1.12
C ARG A 9 20.13 -5.05 1.22
N MET A 10 19.95 -6.03 0.33
CA MET A 10 18.82 -6.96 0.41
C MET A 10 18.93 -7.92 1.60
N MET A 11 20.15 -8.24 2.04
CA MET A 11 20.42 -9.15 3.15
C MET A 11 20.56 -8.43 4.50
N GLN A 12 20.39 -7.11 4.54
CA GLN A 12 20.53 -6.31 5.76
C GLN A 12 19.49 -6.75 6.80
N GLY A 13 19.94 -7.02 8.04
CA GLY A 13 19.13 -7.55 9.13
C GLY A 13 18.92 -9.08 9.10
N PHE A 14 19.40 -9.80 8.08
CA PHE A 14 19.36 -11.27 8.02
C PHE A 14 20.70 -11.93 8.41
N THR A 15 21.75 -11.13 8.57
CA THR A 15 23.07 -11.58 9.04
C THR A 15 23.45 -10.81 10.29
N GLU A 16 24.09 -11.47 11.25
CA GLU A 16 24.51 -10.87 12.53
C GLU A 16 25.38 -9.62 12.33
N ASP A 17 26.28 -9.64 11.33
CA ASP A 17 27.16 -8.51 10.99
C ASP A 17 26.43 -7.28 10.42
N SER A 18 25.12 -7.37 10.18
CA SER A 18 24.32 -6.32 9.55
C SER A 18 23.27 -5.70 10.45
N VAL A 19 23.23 -6.11 11.72
CA VAL A 19 22.32 -5.54 12.73
C VAL A 19 22.74 -4.10 13.02
N ASP A 20 21.78 -3.20 12.93
CA ASP A 20 21.91 -1.78 13.23
C ASP A 20 20.86 -1.46 14.30
N THR A 21 21.21 -0.71 15.35
CA THR A 21 20.29 -0.34 16.43
C THR A 21 20.74 0.95 17.08
N ASN A 22 19.87 1.57 17.88
CA ASN A 22 20.22 2.70 18.71
C ASN A 22 20.49 2.26 20.17
N GLU A 23 21.37 3.01 20.86
CA GLU A 23 21.83 2.71 22.22
C GLU A 23 20.69 2.68 23.25
N GLN A 24 19.63 3.46 23.01
CA GLN A 24 18.50 3.57 23.92
C GLN A 24 17.59 2.33 23.83
N LEU A 25 17.37 1.78 22.64
CA LEU A 25 16.60 0.57 22.43
C LEU A 25 17.30 -0.67 22.99
N GLU A 26 18.64 -0.72 22.92
CA GLU A 26 19.42 -1.77 23.58
C GLU A 26 19.26 -1.70 25.11
N LYS A 27 19.31 -0.50 25.69
CA LYS A 27 19.11 -0.28 27.14
C LYS A 27 17.72 -0.69 27.62
N GLU A 28 16.70 -0.40 26.82
CA GLU A 28 15.32 -0.77 27.12
C GLU A 28 15.01 -2.25 26.80
N GLY A 29 15.95 -2.98 26.20
CA GLY A 29 15.76 -4.39 25.80
C GLY A 29 14.70 -4.58 24.70
N ILE A 30 14.45 -3.54 23.90
CA ILE A 30 13.45 -3.53 22.81
C ILE A 30 14.02 -4.17 21.54
N THR A 31 15.35 -4.26 21.42
CA THR A 31 16.02 -4.87 20.27
C THR A 31 16.05 -6.39 20.40
N GLY A 32 15.14 -7.04 19.67
CA GLY A 32 15.01 -8.49 19.58
C GLY A 32 15.87 -9.10 18.48
N ALA A 33 17.18 -8.89 18.51
CA ALA A 33 18.10 -9.73 17.74
C ALA A 33 18.34 -11.02 18.56
N ASP A 34 17.38 -11.94 18.52
CA ASP A 34 17.62 -13.30 19.00
C ASP A 34 18.69 -13.95 18.11
N GLU A 35 19.70 -14.60 18.70
CA GLU A 35 20.78 -15.26 17.94
C GLU A 35 20.21 -16.16 16.83
N GLY A 36 20.63 -15.91 15.59
CA GLY A 36 20.17 -16.65 14.41
C GLY A 36 18.78 -16.28 13.86
N GLN A 37 18.09 -15.27 14.41
CA GLN A 37 16.84 -14.74 13.87
C GLN A 37 17.04 -13.45 13.05
N PRO A 38 16.16 -13.16 12.08
CA PRO A 38 16.18 -11.88 11.39
C PRO A 38 15.88 -10.72 12.35
N ASP A 39 16.72 -9.69 12.33
CA ASP A 39 16.51 -8.48 13.12
C ASP A 39 15.46 -7.58 12.45
N TRP A 40 14.25 -7.61 13.01
CA TRP A 40 13.12 -6.86 12.49
C TRP A 40 13.31 -5.35 12.56
N TYR A 41 14.09 -4.86 13.53
CA TYR A 41 14.43 -3.45 13.60
C TYR A 41 15.18 -3.02 12.34
N THR A 42 16.28 -3.71 12.00
CA THR A 42 17.09 -3.40 10.81
C THR A 42 16.29 -3.59 9.52
N ILE A 43 15.55 -4.69 9.40
CA ILE A 43 14.76 -5.01 8.19
C ILE A 43 13.71 -3.93 7.92
N THR A 44 13.07 -3.42 8.98
CA THR A 44 12.04 -2.39 8.86
C THR A 44 12.61 -0.97 8.96
N ALA A 45 13.93 -0.81 9.11
CA ALA A 45 14.61 0.45 9.42
C ALA A 45 13.94 1.19 10.60
N GLY A 46 13.80 0.51 11.74
CA GLY A 46 13.28 1.03 13.01
C GLY A 46 11.76 1.10 13.13
N ARG A 47 11.01 0.95 12.04
CA ARG A 47 9.54 1.12 12.03
C ARG A 47 8.82 0.12 12.94
N SER A 48 9.36 -1.09 13.11
CA SER A 48 8.80 -2.11 13.99
C SER A 48 8.70 -1.66 15.45
N VAL A 49 9.54 -0.73 15.90
CA VAL A 49 9.51 -0.17 17.26
C VAL A 49 8.25 0.67 17.48
N ALA A 50 7.80 1.40 16.46
CA ALA A 50 6.62 2.25 16.56
C ALA A 50 5.31 1.46 16.58
N TRP A 51 5.29 0.26 15.98
CA TRP A 51 4.05 -0.48 15.73
C TRP A 51 3.30 -0.94 16.99
N PRO A 52 3.96 -1.46 18.05
CA PRO A 52 3.28 -1.79 19.30
C PRO A 52 2.51 -0.60 19.88
N PHE A 53 3.14 0.57 20.01
CA PHE A 53 2.49 1.78 20.52
C PHE A 53 1.30 2.22 19.67
N VAL A 54 1.40 2.05 18.35
CA VAL A 54 0.30 2.35 17.42
C VAL A 54 -0.84 1.36 17.58
N ILE A 55 -0.54 0.07 17.74
CA ILE A 55 -1.54 -0.99 17.96
C ILE A 55 -2.27 -0.75 19.28
N ASP A 56 -1.54 -0.52 20.38
CA ASP A 56 -2.11 -0.23 21.69
C ASP A 56 -3.05 0.99 21.62
N LYS A 57 -2.63 2.03 20.87
CA LYS A 57 -3.46 3.22 20.70
C LYS A 57 -4.70 2.95 19.85
N ILE A 58 -4.63 2.10 18.83
CA ILE A 58 -5.80 1.68 18.04
C ILE A 58 -6.86 1.05 18.96
N GLU A 59 -6.45 0.28 19.96
CA GLU A 59 -7.39 -0.39 20.89
C GLU A 59 -8.24 0.59 21.71
N GLU A 60 -7.78 1.83 21.92
CA GLU A 60 -8.56 2.86 22.62
C GLU A 60 -9.73 3.42 21.78
N SER A 61 -9.61 3.43 20.45
CA SER A 61 -10.66 3.90 19.52
C SER A 61 -10.68 3.06 18.24
N PRO A 62 -11.03 1.76 18.32
CA PRO A 62 -10.80 0.82 17.23
C PRO A 62 -11.72 1.05 16.03
N TRP A 63 -12.92 1.59 16.26
CA TRP A 63 -13.93 1.72 15.20
C TRP A 63 -13.82 3.02 14.41
N TRP A 64 -13.42 4.10 15.07
CA TRP A 64 -13.43 5.46 14.51
C TRP A 64 -12.05 6.10 14.41
N GLY A 65 -11.04 5.53 15.08
CA GLY A 65 -9.69 6.07 15.13
C GLY A 65 -9.59 7.33 15.99
N HIS A 66 -8.44 7.99 15.87
CA HIS A 66 -8.08 9.17 16.65
C HIS A 66 -8.02 10.47 15.82
N GLY A 67 -8.39 10.39 14.54
CA GLY A 67 -8.34 11.51 13.60
C GLY A 67 -7.06 11.53 12.78
N ARG A 68 -7.02 12.45 11.81
CA ARG A 68 -5.89 12.59 10.90
C ARG A 68 -4.61 12.95 11.66
N GLU A 69 -3.50 12.32 11.29
CA GLU A 69 -2.19 12.53 11.94
C GLU A 69 -2.17 12.09 13.41
N ALA A 70 -2.92 11.03 13.72
CA ALA A 70 -3.10 10.52 15.08
C ALA A 70 -1.78 10.26 15.80
N MET A 71 -0.76 9.73 15.12
CA MET A 71 0.54 9.44 15.73
C MET A 71 1.20 10.70 16.34
N GLN A 72 0.98 11.87 15.73
CA GLN A 72 1.44 13.15 16.26
C GLN A 72 0.47 13.68 17.32
N SER A 73 -0.83 13.69 17.04
CA SER A 73 -1.81 14.28 17.95
C SER A 73 -2.01 13.50 19.25
N THR A 74 -1.67 12.21 19.29
CA THR A 74 -1.71 11.38 20.49
C THR A 74 -0.38 11.30 21.24
N GLY A 75 0.66 12.03 20.79
CA GLY A 75 1.97 12.08 21.45
C GLY A 75 2.87 10.86 21.22
N ILE A 76 2.50 9.92 20.34
CA ILE A 76 3.35 8.74 20.05
C ILE A 76 4.64 9.17 19.38
N SER A 77 4.57 10.07 18.38
CA SER A 77 5.77 10.58 17.71
C SER A 77 6.71 11.33 18.65
N GLU A 78 6.16 12.08 19.61
CA GLU A 78 6.94 12.78 20.64
C GLU A 78 7.63 11.79 21.59
N PHE A 79 6.88 10.79 22.08
CA PHE A 79 7.45 9.73 22.92
C PHE A 79 8.58 8.98 22.22
N LEU A 80 8.39 8.57 20.97
CA LEU A 80 9.43 7.86 20.21
C LEU A 80 10.68 8.72 20.05
N TRP A 81 10.51 10.01 19.81
CA TRP A 81 11.63 10.94 19.65
C TRP A 81 12.37 11.20 20.96
N ASP A 82 11.65 11.55 22.02
CA ASP A 82 12.24 11.97 23.30
C ASP A 82 12.76 10.81 24.14
N TYR A 83 12.08 9.64 24.08
CA TYR A 83 12.40 8.50 24.95
C TYR A 83 13.16 7.39 24.23
N LEU A 84 12.85 7.13 22.96
CA LEU A 84 13.49 6.05 22.19
C LEU A 84 14.50 6.57 21.15
N HIS A 85 14.65 7.88 21.01
CA HIS A 85 15.48 8.52 19.98
C HIS A 85 15.14 8.07 18.54
N GLU A 86 13.88 7.73 18.30
CA GLU A 86 13.36 7.29 17.00
C GLU A 86 12.46 8.34 16.35
N GLY A 87 12.80 8.73 15.12
CA GLY A 87 12.13 9.81 14.40
C GLY A 87 11.07 9.34 13.41
N PHE A 88 9.84 9.10 13.88
CA PHE A 88 8.73 8.70 13.01
C PHE A 88 7.49 9.61 13.16
N PRO A 89 7.15 10.42 12.14
CA PRO A 89 5.94 11.26 12.15
C PRO A 89 4.65 10.47 11.83
N HIS A 90 4.80 9.24 11.32
CA HIS A 90 3.71 8.30 11.07
C HIS A 90 4.24 6.85 11.02
N PRO A 91 3.38 5.80 11.13
CA PRO A 91 3.81 4.41 11.32
C PRO A 91 4.56 3.75 10.13
N HIS A 92 4.71 4.48 9.03
CA HIS A 92 5.20 3.95 7.73
C HIS A 92 4.54 2.65 7.25
N ASN A 93 3.33 2.37 7.69
CA ASN A 93 2.49 1.28 7.23
C ASN A 93 1.10 1.87 7.01
N ALA A 94 0.60 1.85 5.78
CA ALA A 94 -0.66 2.50 5.43
C ALA A 94 -1.84 1.89 6.17
N TYR A 95 -1.79 0.58 6.46
CA TYR A 95 -2.87 -0.12 7.15
C TYR A 95 -2.93 0.31 8.62
N LEU A 96 -1.78 0.35 9.30
CA LEU A 96 -1.69 0.85 10.67
C LEU A 96 -2.04 2.33 10.74
N GLN A 97 -1.48 3.16 9.84
CA GLN A 97 -1.78 4.58 9.79
C GLN A 97 -3.28 4.84 9.55
N TRP A 98 -3.89 4.16 8.59
CA TRP A 98 -5.30 4.36 8.26
C TRP A 98 -6.21 3.93 9.39
N THR A 99 -5.88 2.82 10.06
CA THR A 99 -6.65 2.29 11.20
C THR A 99 -6.49 3.18 12.44
N LEU A 100 -5.29 3.66 12.73
CA LEU A 100 -5.05 4.61 13.82
C LEU A 100 -5.83 5.91 13.59
N ASP A 101 -5.75 6.45 12.37
CA ASP A 101 -6.41 7.71 12.04
C ASP A 101 -7.94 7.59 11.98
N ASN A 102 -8.48 6.49 11.42
CA ASN A 102 -9.90 6.41 11.02
C ASN A 102 -10.65 5.15 11.51
N GLY A 103 -9.96 4.21 12.16
CA GLY A 103 -10.53 2.95 12.66
C GLY A 103 -10.79 1.88 11.60
N TYR A 104 -11.22 0.70 12.07
CA TYR A 104 -11.47 -0.47 11.24
C TYR A 104 -12.63 -0.29 10.25
N ILE A 105 -13.62 0.55 10.56
CA ILE A 105 -14.74 0.80 9.65
C ILE A 105 -14.22 1.49 8.38
N ALA A 106 -13.44 2.55 8.54
CA ALA A 106 -12.82 3.23 7.41
C ALA A 106 -11.82 2.34 6.68
N LEU A 107 -11.09 1.47 7.39
CA LEU A 107 -10.23 0.47 6.76
C LEU A 107 -11.03 -0.48 5.87
N ALA A 108 -12.16 -1.00 6.35
CA ALA A 108 -13.01 -1.88 5.56
C ALA A 108 -13.51 -1.18 4.28
N VAL A 109 -13.92 0.09 4.37
CA VAL A 109 -14.36 0.87 3.22
C VAL A 109 -13.23 1.05 2.19
N VAL A 110 -12.02 1.44 2.62
CA VAL A 110 -10.90 1.63 1.68
C VAL A 110 -10.44 0.31 1.06
N MET A 111 -10.48 -0.79 1.81
CA MET A 111 -10.18 -2.12 1.27
C MET A 111 -11.21 -2.57 0.25
N LEU A 112 -12.51 -2.35 0.51
CA LEU A 112 -13.57 -2.64 -0.46
C LEU A 112 -13.41 -1.82 -1.74
N PHE A 113 -13.00 -0.56 -1.63
CA PHE A 113 -12.68 0.29 -2.78
C PHE A 113 -11.55 -0.31 -3.63
N TYR A 114 -10.40 -0.63 -3.02
CA TYR A 114 -9.26 -1.21 -3.75
C TYR A 114 -9.57 -2.60 -4.33
N LEU A 115 -10.28 -3.45 -3.59
CA LEU A 115 -10.72 -4.76 -4.09
C LEU A 115 -11.67 -4.63 -5.29
N SER A 116 -12.56 -3.65 -5.26
CA SER A 116 -13.45 -3.35 -6.40
C SER A 116 -12.66 -2.85 -7.60
N ALA A 117 -11.65 -2.00 -7.39
CA ALA A 117 -10.77 -1.53 -8.44
C ALA A 117 -9.93 -2.67 -9.05
N ILE A 118 -9.42 -3.59 -8.24
CA ILE A 118 -8.73 -4.82 -8.70
C ILE A 118 -9.66 -5.70 -9.53
N LYS A 119 -10.89 -5.93 -9.05
CA LYS A 119 -11.86 -6.73 -9.80
C LYS A 119 -12.19 -6.09 -11.15
N ALA A 120 -12.38 -4.78 -11.19
CA ALA A 120 -12.65 -4.05 -12.42
C ALA A 120 -11.45 -4.08 -13.38
N SER A 121 -10.24 -3.84 -12.89
CA SER A 121 -9.02 -3.85 -13.71
C SER A 121 -8.72 -5.23 -14.27
N LEU A 122 -8.83 -6.30 -13.46
CA LEU A 122 -8.71 -7.68 -13.93
C LEU A 122 -9.80 -8.06 -14.92
N SER A 123 -11.05 -7.62 -14.69
CA SER A 123 -12.15 -7.85 -15.63
C SER A 123 -11.87 -7.24 -17.00
N ILE A 124 -11.28 -6.05 -17.05
CA ILE A 124 -10.89 -5.36 -18.30
C ILE A 124 -9.67 -6.04 -18.92
N PHE A 125 -8.63 -6.31 -18.13
CA PHE A 125 -7.40 -6.95 -18.59
C PHE A 125 -7.61 -8.33 -19.24
N ARG A 126 -8.59 -9.10 -18.73
CA ARG A 126 -8.95 -10.41 -19.27
C ARG A 126 -9.71 -10.35 -20.58
N ASP A 127 -10.25 -9.19 -20.95
CA ASP A 127 -10.96 -9.01 -22.22
C ASP A 127 -9.96 -8.81 -23.37
N LYS A 128 -9.75 -9.87 -24.17
CA LYS A 128 -8.80 -9.87 -25.29
C LYS A 128 -9.37 -9.32 -26.59
N ARG A 129 -10.63 -8.83 -26.57
CA ARG A 129 -11.29 -8.24 -27.72
C ARG A 129 -10.77 -6.84 -28.06
N SER A 130 -9.91 -6.21 -27.26
CA SER A 130 -9.20 -4.99 -27.67
C SER A 130 -7.87 -4.84 -26.92
N ASP A 131 -6.88 -4.28 -27.61
CA ASP A 131 -5.56 -4.04 -27.02
C ASP A 131 -5.62 -2.91 -25.98
N TYR A 132 -6.55 -1.96 -26.13
CA TYR A 132 -6.81 -0.93 -25.11
C TYR A 132 -7.24 -1.54 -23.77
N PHE A 133 -8.10 -2.57 -23.80
CA PHE A 133 -8.53 -3.25 -22.58
C PHE A 133 -7.37 -3.97 -21.90
N THR A 134 -6.56 -4.70 -22.66
CA THR A 134 -5.41 -5.40 -22.11
C THR A 134 -4.38 -4.42 -21.55
N ALA A 135 -4.06 -3.35 -22.27
CA ALA A 135 -3.07 -2.36 -21.82
C ALA A 135 -3.52 -1.61 -20.57
N VAL A 136 -4.69 -0.96 -20.61
CA VAL A 136 -5.16 -0.11 -19.51
C VAL A 136 -5.56 -0.95 -18.29
N GLY A 137 -6.25 -2.08 -18.51
CA GLY A 137 -6.59 -3.00 -17.43
C GLY A 137 -5.35 -3.56 -16.73
N GLY A 138 -4.32 -3.92 -17.52
CA GLY A 138 -3.06 -4.44 -17.00
C GLY A 138 -2.28 -3.39 -16.20
N ILE A 139 -2.11 -2.18 -16.74
CA ILE A 139 -1.41 -1.07 -16.05
C ILE A 139 -2.12 -0.72 -14.75
N ALA A 140 -3.45 -0.55 -14.78
CA ALA A 140 -4.21 -0.23 -13.58
C ALA A 140 -4.10 -1.35 -12.53
N PHE A 141 -4.22 -2.62 -12.93
CA PHE A 141 -4.04 -3.75 -12.02
C PHE A 141 -2.65 -3.74 -11.37
N SER A 142 -1.58 -3.64 -12.17
CA SER A 142 -0.21 -3.66 -11.67
C SER A 142 0.07 -2.53 -10.69
N LEU A 143 -0.39 -1.31 -10.99
CA LEU A 143 -0.17 -0.15 -10.12
C LEU A 143 -0.97 -0.26 -8.81
N ILE A 144 -2.21 -0.74 -8.84
CA ILE A 144 -3.00 -0.96 -7.62
C ILE A 144 -2.38 -2.07 -6.77
N ALA A 145 -1.97 -3.19 -7.38
CA ALA A 145 -1.33 -4.28 -6.68
C ALA A 145 0.00 -3.84 -6.04
N ALA A 146 0.83 -3.10 -6.79
CA ALA A 146 2.05 -2.51 -6.29
C ALA A 146 1.78 -1.56 -5.11
N GLN A 147 0.75 -0.71 -5.20
CA GLN A 147 0.36 0.18 -4.11
C GLN A 147 0.00 -0.59 -2.84
N LEU A 148 -0.82 -1.64 -2.94
CA LEU A 148 -1.26 -2.43 -1.78
C LEU A 148 -0.08 -3.17 -1.11
N ILE A 149 0.85 -3.69 -1.90
CA ILE A 149 2.05 -4.35 -1.39
C ILE A 149 2.98 -3.32 -0.74
N ALA A 150 3.27 -2.22 -1.42
CA ALA A 150 4.15 -1.17 -0.91
C ALA A 150 3.55 -0.42 0.30
N SER A 151 2.23 -0.50 0.50
CA SER A 151 1.52 0.04 1.67
C SER A 151 1.86 -0.67 2.98
N VAL A 152 2.49 -1.85 2.94
CA VAL A 152 2.99 -2.51 4.16
C VAL A 152 4.19 -1.76 4.75
N GLY A 153 5.00 -1.07 3.93
CA GLY A 153 6.29 -0.52 4.38
C GLY A 153 6.57 0.96 4.12
N SER A 154 5.94 1.60 3.12
CA SER A 154 6.27 3.01 2.82
C SER A 154 5.18 3.85 2.19
N GLN A 155 4.16 3.23 1.60
CA GLN A 155 3.06 3.98 0.98
C GLN A 155 2.00 4.39 2.00
N SER A 156 1.08 5.24 1.54
CA SER A 156 -0.07 5.72 2.30
C SER A 156 -1.34 5.58 1.45
N PHE A 157 -2.49 5.36 2.09
CA PHE A 157 -3.79 5.44 1.42
C PHE A 157 -4.30 6.87 1.27
N TYR A 158 -3.66 7.83 1.94
CA TYR A 158 -3.92 9.23 1.69
C TYR A 158 -3.36 9.68 0.35
N PRO A 159 -4.03 10.61 -0.35
CA PRO A 159 -3.51 11.16 -1.60
C PRO A 159 -2.13 11.78 -1.39
N ARG A 160 -1.13 11.21 -2.06
CA ARG A 160 0.24 11.73 -2.15
C ARG A 160 0.66 11.79 -3.61
N GLU A 161 1.71 12.55 -3.89
CA GLU A 161 2.27 12.70 -5.23
C GLU A 161 2.61 11.34 -5.88
N SER A 162 3.09 10.38 -5.08
CA SER A 162 3.39 9.01 -5.54
C SER A 162 2.16 8.24 -6.06
N ALA A 163 0.95 8.59 -5.60
CA ALA A 163 -0.28 7.90 -5.98
C ALA A 163 -0.90 8.43 -7.28
N VAL A 164 -0.45 9.58 -7.79
CA VAL A 164 -1.08 10.27 -8.93
C VAL A 164 -1.13 9.38 -10.18
N THR A 165 -0.02 8.71 -10.51
CA THR A 165 0.05 7.81 -11.67
C THR A 165 -0.94 6.65 -11.56
N MET A 166 -1.05 6.05 -10.36
CA MET A 166 -2.03 4.99 -10.10
C MET A 166 -3.46 5.53 -10.25
N LEU A 167 -3.77 6.69 -9.68
CA LEU A 167 -5.10 7.31 -9.77
C LEU A 167 -5.48 7.60 -11.23
N CYS A 168 -4.57 8.15 -12.04
CA CYS A 168 -4.78 8.35 -13.47
C CYS A 168 -5.10 7.04 -14.20
N ALA A 169 -4.33 5.98 -13.94
CA ALA A 169 -4.60 4.66 -14.52
C ALA A 169 -5.96 4.08 -14.07
N MET A 170 -6.34 4.28 -12.80
CA MET A 170 -7.64 3.88 -12.27
C MET A 170 -8.79 4.61 -12.98
N PHE A 171 -8.70 5.92 -13.16
CA PHE A 171 -9.73 6.69 -13.86
C PHE A 171 -9.87 6.29 -15.34
N LEU A 172 -8.75 6.06 -16.03
CA LEU A 172 -8.76 5.54 -17.40
C LEU A 172 -9.41 4.15 -17.46
N MET A 173 -9.06 3.26 -16.53
CA MET A 173 -9.66 1.93 -16.43
C MET A 173 -11.16 2.01 -16.15
N LEU A 174 -11.61 2.88 -15.23
CA LEU A 174 -13.03 3.09 -14.94
C LEU A 174 -13.78 3.61 -16.17
N ARG A 175 -13.18 4.55 -16.92
CA ARG A 175 -13.74 5.03 -18.18
C ARG A 175 -13.93 3.88 -19.17
N LEU A 176 -12.92 3.04 -19.39
CA LEU A 176 -13.05 1.88 -20.27
C LEU A 176 -14.04 0.85 -19.74
N PHE A 177 -14.11 0.63 -18.42
CA PHE A 177 -15.05 -0.28 -17.80
C PHE A 177 -16.50 0.12 -18.08
N THR A 178 -16.81 1.40 -17.91
CA THR A 178 -18.14 1.94 -18.23
C THR A 178 -18.44 1.86 -19.72
N GLN A 179 -17.48 2.18 -20.59
CA GLN A 179 -17.65 2.15 -22.04
C GLN A 179 -17.89 0.74 -22.57
N ARG A 180 -17.07 -0.23 -22.14
CA ARG A 180 -17.29 -1.65 -22.46
C ARG A 180 -18.68 -2.12 -22.04
N LYS A 181 -19.16 -1.71 -20.86
CA LYS A 181 -20.50 -2.09 -20.37
C LYS A 181 -21.62 -1.53 -21.25
N LYS A 182 -21.48 -0.28 -21.72
CA LYS A 182 -22.44 0.35 -22.64
C LYS A 182 -22.42 -0.35 -24.01
N MET A 183 -21.24 -0.53 -24.59
CA MET A 183 -21.07 -1.24 -25.86
C MET A 183 -21.66 -2.64 -25.81
N ASN A 184 -21.35 -3.45 -24.79
CA ASN A 184 -21.91 -4.80 -24.64
C ASN A 184 -23.44 -4.81 -24.50
N LYS A 185 -24.05 -3.73 -23.98
CA LYS A 185 -25.50 -3.59 -23.89
C LYS A 185 -26.13 -3.25 -25.23
N GLN A 186 -25.49 -2.39 -26.03
CA GLN A 186 -25.99 -1.94 -27.32
C GLN A 186 -25.72 -2.93 -28.46
N PHE A 187 -24.56 -3.58 -28.42
CA PHE A 187 -24.03 -4.47 -29.45
C PHE A 187 -23.60 -5.82 -28.83
N PRO A 188 -24.55 -6.66 -28.39
CA PRO A 188 -24.27 -7.90 -27.66
C PRO A 188 -23.54 -8.97 -28.51
N ASP A 189 -23.56 -8.81 -29.83
CA ASP A 189 -22.95 -9.66 -30.83
C ASP A 189 -21.44 -9.38 -31.06
N THR A 190 -20.89 -8.35 -30.41
CA THR A 190 -19.50 -7.90 -30.59
C THR A 190 -18.47 -8.95 -30.12
N ARG A 191 -17.73 -9.54 -31.06
CA ARG A 191 -16.78 -10.64 -30.80
C ARG A 191 -15.36 -10.37 -31.26
N THR A 192 -15.19 -9.60 -32.33
CA THR A 192 -13.87 -9.37 -32.95
C THR A 192 -13.22 -8.09 -32.42
N LYS A 193 -11.90 -7.98 -32.62
CA LYS A 193 -11.17 -6.75 -32.27
C LYS A 193 -11.66 -5.54 -33.04
N GLN A 194 -11.84 -5.72 -34.36
CA GLN A 194 -12.29 -4.65 -35.24
C GLN A 194 -13.66 -4.10 -34.81
N GLU A 195 -14.63 -4.98 -34.50
CA GLU A 195 -15.95 -4.56 -34.02
C GLU A 195 -15.86 -3.80 -32.69
N VAL A 196 -14.99 -4.20 -31.76
CA VAL A 196 -14.81 -3.45 -30.51
C VAL A 196 -14.25 -2.08 -30.81
N ASP A 197 -13.19 -1.97 -31.60
CA ASP A 197 -12.54 -0.69 -31.85
C ASP A 197 -13.46 0.29 -32.59
N GLU A 198 -14.32 -0.21 -33.49
CA GLU A 198 -15.36 0.56 -34.18
C GLU A 198 -16.49 0.99 -33.23
N ARG A 199 -16.92 0.12 -32.31
CA ARG A 199 -18.14 0.32 -31.50
C ARG A 199 -17.91 0.88 -30.10
N LEU A 200 -16.70 0.76 -29.55
CA LEU A 200 -16.38 1.12 -28.16
C LEU A 200 -16.68 2.57 -27.83
N TRP A 201 -16.50 3.45 -28.82
CA TRP A 201 -16.65 4.89 -28.66
C TRP A 201 -17.94 5.42 -29.27
N LEU A 202 -18.75 4.56 -29.90
CA LEU A 202 -20.08 4.92 -30.40
C LEU A 202 -21.02 5.05 -29.20
N ASN A 203 -21.17 6.28 -28.71
CA ASN A 203 -22.25 6.70 -27.83
C ASN A 203 -22.93 7.91 -28.42
#